data_AF-A0AA51HMN0-F1
#
_entry.id   AF-A0AA51HMN0-F1
#
_cell.length_a   1.000
_cell.length_b   1.000
_cell.length_c   1.000
_cell.angle_alpha   90.00
_cell.angle_beta   90.00
_cell.angle_gamma   90.00
#
_symmetry.space_group_name_H-M   'P 1'
#
loop_
_entity.id
_entity.type
_entity.pdbx_description
1 polymer ?
#
loop_
_entity_poly.entity_id
_entity_poly.type
_entity_poly.pdbx_seq_one_letter_code
_entity_poly.pdbx_strand_id
1 'polypeptide(L)'
;MKKRIKIKNDKGFSLVELLVVMAIMAILVGAIAPQVNKYVEKSRESRDLQLVSTVFTAVQTGIATSEKPVGVIDHKPLGNLLDTYTEFSTETKNEIKDLLGPDLDQDSDFKDKCLSKKGHDGTLYVDYTEAGKLSVYISKSGNMNNADNIGPVTN
;
A
#
# COMPACT_ATOMS: atom_id res chain seq x y z
N MET A 1 -22.32 2.29 72.58
CA MET A 1 -22.07 2.81 71.22
C MET A 1 -23.03 2.14 70.23
N LYS A 2 -23.94 2.88 69.58
CA LYS A 2 -24.88 2.33 68.59
C LYS A 2 -24.18 2.23 67.22
N LYS A 3 -23.93 1.00 66.75
CA LYS A 3 -23.31 0.72 65.44
C LYS A 3 -24.38 0.94 64.36
N ARG A 4 -24.30 2.03 63.60
CA ARG A 4 -25.19 2.26 62.44
C ARG A 4 -24.77 1.30 61.32
N ILE A 5 -25.65 0.38 60.94
CA ILE A 5 -25.48 -0.47 59.76
C ILE A 5 -25.70 0.42 58.53
N LYS A 6 -24.62 0.77 57.81
CA LYS A 6 -24.72 1.41 56.48
C LYS A 6 -25.16 0.34 55.49
N ILE A 7 -26.40 0.44 55.00
CA ILE A 7 -26.86 -0.34 53.84
C ILE A 7 -26.11 0.21 52.63
N LYS A 8 -25.15 -0.56 52.11
CA LYS A 8 -24.49 -0.26 50.83
C LYS A 8 -25.47 -0.64 49.72
N ASN A 9 -25.92 0.35 48.96
CA ASN A 9 -26.66 0.14 47.72
C ASN A 9 -25.65 -0.24 46.62
N ASP A 10 -25.20 -1.49 46.62
CA ASP A 10 -24.51 -2.07 45.47
C ASP A 10 -25.59 -2.34 44.41
N LYS A 11 -26.01 -1.28 43.71
CA LYS A 11 -26.82 -1.37 42.49
C LYS A 11 -25.90 -1.93 41.40
N GLY A 12 -25.69 -3.23 41.43
CA GLY A 12 -25.12 -3.96 40.30
C GLY A 12 -25.98 -3.73 39.07
N PHE A 13 -25.34 -3.73 37.90
CA PHE A 13 -25.99 -3.61 36.60
C PHE A 13 -27.12 -4.65 36.51
N SER A 14 -28.33 -4.23 36.15
CA SER A 14 -29.43 -5.18 35.95
C SER A 14 -29.12 -6.10 34.77
N LEU A 15 -29.46 -7.37 34.86
CA LEU A 15 -29.35 -8.32 33.73
C LEU A 15 -30.08 -7.80 32.48
N VAL A 16 -31.21 -7.12 32.69
CA VAL A 16 -31.99 -6.51 31.60
C VAL A 16 -31.23 -5.35 30.95
N GLU A 17 -30.57 -4.52 31.75
CA GLU A 17 -29.75 -3.41 31.23
C GLU A 17 -28.61 -3.95 30.36
N LEU A 18 -27.99 -5.07 30.76
CA LEU A 18 -26.91 -5.70 29.99
C LEU A 18 -27.40 -6.26 28.65
N LEU A 19 -28.57 -6.90 28.65
CA LEU A 19 -29.13 -7.51 27.45
C LEU A 19 -29.50 -6.45 26.40
N VAL A 20 -30.12 -5.36 26.82
CA VAL A 20 -30.48 -4.25 25.92
C VAL A 20 -29.22 -3.64 25.31
N VAL A 21 -28.14 -3.50 26.08
CA VAL A 21 -26.86 -2.99 25.57
C VAL A 21 -26.25 -3.91 24.52
N MET A 22 -26.18 -5.22 24.77
CA MET A 22 -25.65 -6.18 23.78
C MET A 22 -26.50 -6.21 22.50
N ALA A 23 -27.83 -6.08 22.62
CA ALA A 23 -28.73 -6.00 21.48
C ALA A 23 -28.45 -4.76 20.60
N ILE A 24 -28.26 -3.59 21.21
CA ILE A 24 -27.96 -2.36 20.46
C ILE A 24 -26.55 -2.41 19.86
N MET A 25 -25.54 -2.88 20.60
CA MET A 25 -24.18 -3.03 20.07
C MET A 25 -24.14 -3.99 18.87
N ALA A 26 -24.91 -5.08 18.89
CA ALA A 26 -25.00 -6.01 17.76
C ALA A 26 -25.54 -5.33 16.48
N ILE A 27 -26.58 -4.50 16.61
CA ILE A 27 -27.14 -3.75 15.48
C ILE A 27 -26.11 -2.75 14.93
N LEU A 28 -25.44 -2.01 15.81
CA LEU A 28 -24.45 -1.00 15.42
C LEU A 28 -23.25 -1.63 14.70
N VAL A 29 -22.71 -2.73 15.21
CA VAL A 29 -21.59 -3.44 14.57
C VAL A 29 -22.00 -3.99 13.20
N GLY A 30 -23.22 -4.55 13.09
CA GLY A 30 -23.74 -5.07 11.82
C GLY A 30 -23.81 -4.04 10.70
N ALA A 31 -24.19 -2.79 11.03
CA ALA A 31 -24.27 -1.71 10.04
C ALA A 31 -22.90 -1.12 9.64
N ILE A 32 -21.93 -1.11 10.58
CA ILE A 32 -20.62 -0.46 10.40
C ILE A 32 -19.60 -1.38 9.70
N ALA A 33 -19.71 -2.70 9.86
CA ALA A 33 -18.79 -3.68 9.28
C ALA A 33 -18.42 -3.47 7.79
N PRO A 34 -19.37 -3.26 6.84
CA PRO A 34 -19.01 -3.04 5.43
C PRO A 34 -18.29 -1.71 5.20
N GLN A 35 -18.64 -0.68 5.96
CA GLN A 35 -17.98 0.63 5.87
C GLN A 35 -16.53 0.52 6.35
N VAL A 36 -16.30 -0.09 7.51
CA VAL A 36 -14.95 -0.32 8.04
C VAL A 36 -14.10 -1.08 7.04
N ASN A 37 -14.61 -2.16 6.45
CA ASN A 37 -13.86 -2.92 5.46
C ASN A 37 -13.43 -2.07 4.25
N LYS A 38 -14.31 -1.19 3.75
CA LYS A 38 -13.98 -0.26 2.65
C LYS A 38 -12.90 0.76 3.06
N TYR A 39 -13.01 1.34 4.25
CA TYR A 39 -12.04 2.32 4.73
C TYR A 39 -10.68 1.70 5.04
N VAL A 40 -10.66 0.47 5.58
CA VAL A 40 -9.43 -0.30 5.79
C VAL A 40 -8.75 -0.59 4.46
N GLU A 41 -9.51 -1.01 3.44
CA GLU A 41 -8.97 -1.25 2.11
C GLU A 41 -8.37 0.03 1.50
N LYS A 42 -9.09 1.15 1.57
CA LYS A 42 -8.57 2.44 1.09
C LYS A 42 -7.31 2.88 1.85
N SER A 43 -7.23 2.62 3.15
CA SER A 43 -6.03 2.91 3.94
C SER A 43 -4.85 2.05 3.51
N ARG A 44 -5.10 0.80 3.11
CA ARG A 44 -4.07 -0.09 2.56
C ARG A 44 -3.62 0.39 1.18
N GLU A 45 -4.54 0.76 0.30
CA GLU A 45 -4.20 1.35 -1.01
C GLU A 45 -3.35 2.62 -0.87
N SER A 46 -3.66 3.50 0.08
CA SER A 46 -2.85 4.68 0.38
C SER A 46 -1.44 4.33 0.86
N ARG A 47 -1.30 3.24 1.63
CA ARG A 47 0.00 2.75 2.10
C ARG A 47 0.83 2.18 0.94
N ASP A 48 0.19 1.42 0.07
CA ASP A 48 0.81 0.85 -1.12
C ASP A 48 1.21 1.99 -2.10
N LEU A 49 0.42 3.05 -2.21
CA LEU A 49 0.78 4.26 -2.97
C LEU A 49 2.05 4.95 -2.42
N GLN A 50 2.27 4.92 -1.11
CA GLN A 50 3.52 5.42 -0.53
C GLN A 50 4.71 4.55 -0.94
N LEU A 51 4.55 3.22 -0.99
CA LEU A 51 5.59 2.33 -1.50
C LEU A 51 5.92 2.63 -2.97
N VAL A 52 4.89 2.80 -3.81
CA VAL A 52 5.05 3.25 -5.21
C VAL A 52 5.79 4.58 -5.28
N SER A 53 5.50 5.52 -4.38
CA SER A 53 6.15 6.84 -4.33
C SER A 53 7.63 6.74 -3.93
N THR A 54 7.98 5.82 -3.02
CA THR A 54 9.37 5.51 -2.69
C THR A 54 10.12 5.00 -3.91
N VAL A 55 9.53 4.08 -4.67
CA VAL A 55 10.14 3.57 -5.90
C VAL A 55 10.29 4.65 -6.94
N PHE A 56 9.23 5.42 -7.18
CA PHE A 56 9.27 6.54 -8.08
C PHE A 56 10.43 7.47 -7.77
N THR A 57 10.65 7.79 -6.48
CA THR A 57 11.76 8.65 -6.05
C THR A 57 13.11 8.00 -6.32
N ALA A 58 13.28 6.71 -6.04
CA ALA A 58 14.53 5.99 -6.32
C ALA A 58 14.83 5.93 -7.83
N VAL A 59 13.84 5.59 -8.65
CA VAL A 59 13.97 5.54 -10.12
C VAL A 59 14.22 6.92 -10.69
N GLN A 60 13.49 7.95 -10.25
CA GLN A 60 13.70 9.33 -10.68
C GLN A 60 15.11 9.82 -10.34
N THR A 61 15.62 9.45 -9.16
CA THR A 61 16.97 9.79 -8.73
C THR A 61 18.01 9.08 -9.60
N GLY A 62 17.88 7.77 -9.79
CA GLY A 62 18.78 7.00 -10.66
C GLY A 62 18.79 7.46 -12.13
N ILE A 63 17.64 7.93 -12.64
CA ILE A 63 17.57 8.56 -13.98
C ILE A 63 18.30 9.90 -13.98
N ALA A 64 18.13 10.72 -12.93
CA ALA A 64 18.73 12.05 -12.84
C ALA A 64 20.25 12.01 -12.65
N THR A 65 20.78 10.97 -12.00
CA THR A 65 22.23 10.74 -11.79
C THR A 65 22.87 9.96 -12.92
N SER A 66 22.08 9.36 -13.83
CA SER A 66 22.60 8.55 -14.92
C SER A 66 23.48 9.37 -15.87
N GLU A 67 24.71 8.92 -16.10
CA GLU A 67 25.60 9.50 -17.11
C GLU A 67 25.19 9.11 -18.55
N LYS A 68 24.40 8.04 -18.70
CA LYS A 68 23.96 7.51 -19.99
C LYS A 68 22.48 7.83 -20.24
N PRO A 69 22.09 8.11 -21.49
CA PRO A 69 20.69 8.30 -21.81
C PRO A 69 19.91 7.04 -21.50
N VAL A 70 18.83 7.21 -20.74
CA VAL A 70 17.86 6.15 -20.43
C VAL A 70 16.95 5.96 -21.63
N GLY A 71 16.77 4.70 -22.05
CA GLY A 71 15.85 4.35 -23.14
C GLY A 71 14.39 4.52 -22.74
N VAL A 72 13.48 4.50 -23.72
CA VAL A 72 12.04 4.43 -23.44
C VAL A 72 11.74 3.15 -22.67
N ILE A 73 11.05 3.29 -21.54
CA ILE A 73 10.57 2.17 -20.75
C ILE A 73 9.06 2.13 -20.93
N ASP A 74 8.56 1.03 -21.48
CA ASP A 74 7.13 0.82 -21.72
C ASP A 74 6.65 -0.44 -20.99
N HIS A 75 5.90 -0.21 -19.92
CA HIS A 75 5.23 -1.19 -19.07
C HIS A 75 6.17 -2.32 -18.62
N LYS A 76 7.33 -1.95 -18.08
CA LYS A 76 8.32 -2.92 -17.61
C LYS A 76 8.15 -3.18 -16.11
N PRO A 77 8.04 -4.45 -15.67
CA PRO A 77 8.13 -4.79 -14.26
C PRO A 77 9.44 -4.29 -13.67
N LEU A 78 9.41 -3.74 -12.45
CA LEU A 78 10.61 -3.16 -11.83
C LEU A 78 11.72 -4.22 -11.66
N GLY A 79 11.42 -5.41 -11.15
CA GLY A 79 12.45 -6.45 -10.96
C GLY A 79 13.17 -6.79 -12.27
N ASN A 80 12.40 -7.03 -13.34
CA ASN A 80 12.98 -7.28 -14.67
C ASN A 80 13.73 -6.07 -15.23
N LEU A 81 13.30 -4.84 -14.92
CA LEU A 81 13.97 -3.61 -15.33
C LEU A 81 15.35 -3.45 -14.67
N LEU A 82 15.44 -3.82 -13.39
CA LEU A 82 16.67 -3.77 -12.62
C LEU A 82 17.63 -4.93 -12.90
N ASP A 83 17.15 -6.05 -13.44
CA ASP A 83 17.97 -7.23 -13.73
C ASP A 83 18.23 -7.43 -15.23
N THR A 84 17.18 -7.62 -16.01
CA THR A 84 17.25 -8.19 -17.37
C THR A 84 17.30 -7.14 -18.48
N TYR A 85 16.53 -6.07 -18.34
CA TYR A 85 16.34 -5.07 -19.39
C TYR A 85 17.53 -4.11 -19.53
N THR A 86 17.79 -3.59 -20.73
CA THR A 86 18.97 -2.77 -21.06
C THR A 86 18.71 -1.27 -21.08
N GLU A 87 17.47 -0.87 -20.82
CA GLU A 87 16.98 0.51 -20.80
C GLU A 87 17.67 1.34 -19.70
N PHE A 88 18.08 0.67 -18.61
CA PHE A 88 19.00 1.21 -17.61
C PHE A 88 20.41 0.64 -17.77
N SER A 89 21.41 1.50 -17.60
CA SER A 89 22.81 1.09 -17.47
C SER A 89 23.02 0.26 -16.19
N THR A 90 24.06 -0.57 -16.15
CA THR A 90 24.40 -1.37 -14.95
C THR A 90 24.63 -0.50 -13.70
N GLU A 91 25.26 0.66 -13.86
CA GLU A 91 25.50 1.61 -12.77
C GLU A 91 24.18 2.17 -12.24
N THR A 92 23.29 2.63 -13.14
CA THR A 92 21.95 3.12 -12.79
C THR A 92 21.11 2.05 -12.11
N LYS A 93 21.20 0.79 -12.56
CA LYS A 93 20.50 -0.34 -11.91
C LYS A 93 20.97 -0.54 -10.48
N ASN A 94 22.28 -0.55 -10.26
CA ASN A 94 22.85 -0.75 -8.92
C ASN A 94 22.49 0.42 -8.00
N GLU A 95 22.54 1.66 -8.49
CA GLU A 95 22.13 2.83 -7.71
C GLU A 95 20.64 2.77 -7.33
N ILE A 96 19.76 2.42 -8.27
CA ILE A 96 18.33 2.27 -7.95
C ILE A 96 18.12 1.16 -6.91
N LYS A 97 18.83 0.03 -7.03
CA LYS A 97 18.78 -1.05 -6.03
C LYS A 97 19.27 -0.60 -4.65
N ASP A 98 20.36 0.15 -4.60
CA ASP A 98 20.91 0.69 -3.35
C ASP A 98 19.96 1.68 -2.69
N LEU A 99 19.27 2.51 -3.48
CA LEU A 99 18.26 3.46 -3.00
C LEU A 99 16.97 2.79 -2.53
N LEU A 100 16.57 1.67 -3.15
CA LEU A 100 15.39 0.89 -2.78
C LEU A 100 15.63 0.01 -1.55
N GLY A 101 16.87 -0.50 -1.41
CA GLY A 101 17.23 -1.50 -0.42
C GLY A 101 16.74 -2.91 -0.77
N PRO A 102 17.20 -3.93 -0.01
CA PRO A 102 16.97 -5.36 -0.28
C PRO A 102 15.53 -5.85 -0.02
N ASP A 103 14.65 -4.93 0.38
CA ASP A 103 13.26 -5.21 0.75
C ASP A 103 12.28 -4.79 -0.36
N LEU A 104 12.80 -4.21 -1.45
CA LEU A 104 12.07 -3.58 -2.56
C LEU A 104 12.83 -3.74 -3.89
N ASP A 105 13.77 -4.67 -4.00
CA ASP A 105 14.59 -4.86 -5.20
C ASP A 105 14.06 -5.96 -6.13
N GLN A 106 13.09 -6.76 -5.68
CA GLN A 106 12.38 -7.75 -6.50
C GLN A 106 10.86 -7.59 -6.48
N ASP A 107 10.21 -8.06 -7.55
CA ASP A 107 8.74 -8.06 -7.66
C ASP A 107 8.06 -8.90 -6.54
N SER A 108 8.75 -9.91 -5.99
CA SER A 108 8.27 -10.70 -4.86
C SER A 108 8.17 -9.87 -3.57
N ASP A 109 9.13 -8.97 -3.35
CA ASP A 109 9.20 -8.20 -2.12
C ASP A 109 8.11 -7.13 -2.10
N PHE A 110 7.78 -6.56 -3.27
CA PHE A 110 6.61 -5.70 -3.40
C PHE A 110 5.32 -6.39 -3.02
N LYS A 111 5.11 -7.63 -3.46
CA LYS A 111 3.88 -8.38 -3.14
C LYS A 111 3.75 -8.67 -1.65
N ASP A 112 4.86 -8.96 -0.98
CA ASP A 112 4.88 -9.23 0.45
C ASP A 112 4.69 -7.96 1.30
N LYS A 113 5.07 -6.78 0.77
CA LYS A 113 4.90 -5.49 1.46
C LYS A 113 3.56 -4.80 1.17
N CYS A 114 2.93 -5.09 0.03
CA CYS A 114 1.63 -4.54 -0.35
C CYS A 114 0.49 -5.21 0.44
N LEU A 115 -0.39 -4.39 1.01
CA LEU A 115 -1.46 -4.87 1.90
C LEU A 115 -2.85 -4.79 1.27
N SER A 116 -3.03 -3.95 0.25
CA SER A 116 -4.31 -3.86 -0.46
C SER A 116 -4.47 -5.06 -1.39
N LYS A 117 -5.72 -5.40 -1.70
CA LYS A 117 -6.06 -6.47 -2.65
C LYS A 117 -5.44 -6.21 -4.02
N LYS A 118 -5.48 -4.94 -4.47
CA LYS A 118 -4.90 -4.51 -5.75
C LYS A 118 -3.38 -4.58 -5.74
N GLY A 119 -2.75 -4.25 -4.61
CA GLY A 119 -1.30 -4.26 -4.44
C GLY A 119 -0.74 -5.68 -4.35
N HIS A 120 -1.40 -6.54 -3.57
CA HIS A 120 -0.95 -7.91 -3.32
C HIS A 120 -1.02 -8.80 -4.57
N ASP A 121 -2.06 -8.64 -5.39
CA ASP A 121 -2.21 -9.37 -6.67
C ASP A 121 -1.51 -8.67 -7.84
N GLY A 122 -0.89 -7.51 -7.60
CA GLY A 122 -0.29 -6.64 -8.59
C GLY A 122 1.20 -6.88 -8.81
N THR A 123 1.70 -6.31 -9.89
CA THR A 123 3.12 -6.15 -10.23
C THR A 123 3.41 -4.66 -10.34
N LEU A 124 4.60 -4.25 -9.90
CA LEU A 124 5.03 -2.86 -10.00
C LEU A 124 5.63 -2.60 -11.38
N TYR A 125 5.08 -1.63 -12.08
CA TYR A 125 5.50 -1.22 -13.42
C TYR A 125 6.11 0.16 -13.41
N VAL A 126 7.11 0.34 -14.27
CA VAL A 126 7.78 1.61 -14.55
C VAL A 126 7.60 1.92 -16.03
N ASP A 127 7.17 3.15 -16.32
CA ASP A 127 7.10 3.73 -17.66
C ASP A 127 7.95 4.99 -17.70
N TYR A 128 8.76 5.14 -18.74
CA TYR A 128 9.57 6.32 -18.99
C TYR A 128 9.48 6.69 -20.48
N THR A 129 8.94 7.87 -20.76
CA THR A 129 8.70 8.33 -22.14
C THR A 129 9.84 9.21 -22.65
N GLU A 130 9.97 9.34 -23.97
CA GLU A 130 10.94 10.24 -24.61
C GLU A 130 10.78 11.71 -24.18
N ALA A 131 9.59 12.08 -23.69
CA ALA A 131 9.30 13.41 -23.14
C ALA A 131 9.84 13.62 -21.71
N GLY A 132 10.55 12.64 -21.13
CA GLY A 132 11.08 12.70 -19.77
C GLY A 132 10.05 12.43 -18.67
N LYS A 133 8.83 12.01 -19.05
CA LYS A 133 7.78 11.68 -18.10
C LYS A 133 8.01 10.28 -17.53
N LEU A 134 8.24 10.20 -16.22
CA LEU A 134 8.33 8.96 -15.45
C LEU A 134 6.96 8.67 -14.83
N SER A 135 6.49 7.42 -14.93
CA SER A 135 5.28 6.95 -14.25
C SER A 135 5.55 5.61 -13.59
N VAL A 136 5.22 5.49 -12.31
CA VAL A 136 5.33 4.23 -11.56
C VAL A 136 3.98 3.89 -10.96
N TYR A 137 3.53 2.64 -11.10
CA TYR A 137 2.23 2.17 -10.63
C TYR A 137 2.23 0.67 -10.38
N ILE A 138 1.30 0.21 -9.58
CA ILE A 138 0.99 -1.22 -9.45
C ILE A 138 -0.20 -1.54 -10.35
N SER A 139 -0.07 -2.58 -11.17
CA SER A 139 -1.17 -3.13 -11.98
C SER A 139 -1.19 -4.65 -11.93
N LYS A 140 -2.34 -5.27 -12.19
CA LYS A 140 -2.44 -6.73 -12.32
C LYS A 140 -1.67 -7.19 -13.57
N SER A 141 -0.87 -8.25 -13.41
CA SER A 141 -0.08 -8.83 -14.51
C SER A 141 -0.98 -9.18 -15.72
N GLY A 142 -0.68 -8.58 -16.88
CA GLY A 142 -1.44 -8.76 -18.12
C GLY A 142 -2.68 -7.87 -18.29
N ASN A 143 -2.95 -6.95 -17.35
CA ASN A 143 -4.03 -5.97 -17.47
C ASN A 143 -3.45 -4.55 -17.45
N MET A 144 -3.67 -3.77 -18.52
CA MET A 144 -3.25 -2.36 -18.63
C MET A 144 -4.38 -1.37 -18.29
N ASN A 145 -5.55 -1.88 -17.87
CA ASN A 145 -6.69 -1.02 -17.57
C ASN A 145 -6.47 -0.24 -16.26
N ASN A 146 -6.46 1.10 -16.38
CA ASN A 146 -6.10 2.00 -15.30
C ASN A 146 -7.04 1.99 -14.07
N ALA A 147 -8.22 1.36 -14.17
CA ALA A 147 -9.24 1.36 -13.13
C ALA A 147 -8.88 0.53 -11.88
N ASP A 148 -8.00 -0.45 -12.04
CA ASP A 148 -7.57 -1.36 -10.98
C ASP A 148 -6.15 -1.07 -10.46
N ASN A 149 -5.55 0.05 -10.90
CA ASN A 149 -4.18 0.40 -10.56
C ASN A 149 -4.07 1.12 -9.21
N ILE A 150 -2.89 1.02 -8.60
CA ILE A 150 -2.46 1.90 -7.50
C ILE A 150 -1.42 2.86 -8.09
N GLY A 151 -1.72 4.15 -8.09
CA GLY A 151 -0.97 5.17 -8.84
C GLY A 151 -1.69 5.55 -10.15
N PRO A 152 -1.00 6.11 -11.14
CA PRO A 152 0.45 6.31 -11.21
C PRO A 152 0.95 7.49 -10.37
N VAL A 153 2.15 7.32 -9.81
CA VAL A 153 2.98 8.44 -9.35
C VAL A 153 3.79 8.90 -10.55
N THR A 154 3.69 10.17 -10.91
CA THR A 154 4.38 10.76 -12.05
C THR A 154 5.10 12.05 -11.67
N ASN A 155 6.15 12.41 -12.41
CA ASN A 155 6.77 13.74 -12.34
C ASN A 155 5.95 14.80 -13.09
#